data_AF-A0A1F4VI85-F1
#
_entry.id   AF-A0A1F4VI85-F1
#
_cell.length_a   1.000
_cell.length_b   1.000
_cell.length_c   1.000
_cell.angle_alpha   90.00
_cell.angle_beta   90.00
_cell.angle_gamma   90.00
#
_symmetry.space_group_name_H-M   'P 1'
#
loop_
_entity.id
_entity.type
_entity.pdbx_description
1 polymer ?
#
loop_
_entity_poly.entity_id
_entity_poly.type
_entity_poly.pdbx_seq_one_letter_code
_entity_poly.pdbx_strand_id
1 'polypeptide(L)'
;MIKKLISIILTILIFALVSLTVFLNYRQQFSIDRSKLPSKVEASEGFQKWITNLRNKGIKLEADEFRLLEENEIYNTKWLKIYSIDAPGIKDTFEKTLKDQHVVKQSAFSPSEREFIDYRHEQREDFLPNEIRYYGRMDDNVLDARLLNCDVSANCYFDRAYFLSNELFVVSEFVLNNPLNKDKIICDIAVKCEYVVKIHVVDLINNSRLVYVSKPFNLVLSEAIPNF
;
A
#
# COMPACT_ATOMS: atom_id res chain seq x y z
N MET A 1 -30.34 49.16 -21.31
CA MET A 1 -29.88 48.62 -20.02
C MET A 1 -30.36 47.21 -19.74
N ILE A 2 -31.67 46.92 -19.84
CA ILE A 2 -32.27 45.61 -19.51
C ILE A 2 -31.60 44.43 -20.25
N LYS A 3 -31.34 44.54 -21.56
CA LYS A 3 -30.68 43.48 -22.35
C LYS A 3 -29.26 43.14 -21.85
N LYS A 4 -28.48 44.13 -21.39
CA LYS A 4 -27.14 43.91 -20.82
C LYS A 4 -27.22 43.19 -19.48
N LEU A 5 -28.18 43.56 -18.63
CA LEU A 5 -28.40 42.94 -17.32
C LEU A 5 -28.82 41.47 -17.48
N ILE A 6 -29.75 41.19 -18.40
CA ILE A 6 -30.20 39.83 -18.74
C ILE A 6 -29.03 38.99 -19.26
N SER A 7 -28.18 39.55 -20.12
CA SER A 7 -27.01 38.84 -20.64
C SER A 7 -26.01 38.49 -19.54
N ILE A 8 -25.77 39.39 -18.58
CA ILE A 8 -24.86 39.14 -17.44
C ILE A 8 -25.42 38.00 -16.57
N ILE A 9 -26.72 38.03 -16.26
CA ILE A 9 -27.37 36.99 -15.46
C ILE A 9 -27.28 35.63 -16.16
N LEU A 10 -27.56 35.58 -17.47
CA LEU A 10 -27.43 34.36 -18.27
C LEU A 10 -26.00 33.81 -18.25
N THR A 11 -24.98 34.67 -18.41
CA THR A 11 -23.57 34.23 -18.35
C THR A 11 -23.20 33.65 -16.99
N ILE A 12 -23.63 34.28 -15.89
CA ILE A 12 -23.42 33.76 -14.53
C ILE A 12 -24.12 32.41 -14.36
N LEU A 13 -25.35 32.28 -14.85
CA LEU A 13 -26.11 31.03 -14.76
C LEU A 13 -25.43 29.89 -15.52
N ILE A 14 -24.89 30.18 -16.72
CA ILE A 14 -24.12 29.22 -17.51
C ILE A 14 -22.85 28.80 -16.75
N PHE A 15 -22.10 29.74 -16.18
CA PHE A 15 -20.91 29.42 -15.39
C PHE A 15 -21.22 28.58 -14.14
N ALA A 16 -22.32 28.89 -13.46
CA ALA A 16 -22.79 28.13 -12.30
C ALA A 16 -23.18 26.70 -12.69
N LEU A 17 -23.90 26.53 -13.81
CA LEU A 17 -24.26 25.22 -14.35
C LEU A 17 -23.03 24.39 -14.72
N VAL A 18 -22.07 24.97 -15.46
CA VAL A 18 -20.83 24.28 -15.84
C VAL A 18 -20.04 23.86 -14.59
N SER A 19 -19.87 24.77 -13.62
CA SER A 19 -19.15 24.47 -12.37
C SER A 19 -19.83 23.37 -11.57
N LEU A 20 -21.17 23.40 -11.49
CA LEU A 20 -21.95 22.36 -10.80
C LEU A 20 -21.82 21.00 -11.49
N THR A 21 -21.89 20.95 -12.82
CA THR A 21 -21.70 19.70 -13.58
C THR A 21 -20.30 19.14 -13.39
N VAL A 22 -19.27 19.97 -13.46
CA VAL A 22 -17.88 19.56 -13.19
C VAL A 22 -17.74 19.03 -11.77
N PHE A 23 -18.32 19.72 -10.78
CA PHE A 23 -18.29 19.29 -9.39
C PHE A 23 -19.00 17.95 -9.17
N LEU A 24 -20.20 17.76 -9.77
CA LEU A 24 -20.95 16.51 -9.67
C LEU A 24 -20.21 15.35 -10.32
N ASN A 25 -19.65 15.55 -11.51
CA ASN A 25 -18.82 14.55 -12.19
C ASN A 25 -17.57 14.21 -11.39
N TYR A 26 -16.88 15.22 -10.84
CA TYR A 26 -15.72 15.02 -9.98
C TYR A 26 -16.08 14.20 -8.74
N ARG A 27 -17.18 14.53 -8.06
CA ARG A 27 -17.63 13.82 -6.87
C ARG A 27 -18.04 12.37 -7.19
N GLN A 28 -18.71 12.16 -8.31
CA GLN A 28 -19.10 10.82 -8.76
C GLN A 28 -17.87 9.97 -9.11
N GLN A 29 -16.92 10.54 -9.86
CA GLN A 29 -15.67 9.88 -10.18
C GLN A 29 -14.87 9.56 -8.91
N PHE A 30 -14.75 10.50 -7.99
CA PHE A 30 -14.08 10.32 -6.71
C PHE A 30 -14.72 9.20 -5.86
N SER A 31 -16.04 9.09 -5.88
CA SER A 31 -16.76 7.99 -5.22
C SER A 31 -16.48 6.63 -5.88
N ILE A 32 -16.36 6.59 -7.20
CA ILE A 32 -16.05 5.36 -7.95
C ILE A 32 -14.61 4.95 -7.71
N ASP A 33 -13.67 5.90 -7.79
CA ASP A 33 -12.23 5.69 -7.59
C ASP A 33 -11.92 5.22 -6.16
N ARG A 34 -12.76 5.60 -5.18
CA ARG A 34 -12.66 5.10 -3.80
C ARG A 34 -13.42 3.80 -3.55
N SER A 35 -14.13 3.26 -4.52
CA SER A 35 -14.86 1.99 -4.35
C SER A 35 -14.09 0.77 -4.86
N LYS A 36 -13.07 0.97 -5.69
CA LYS A 36 -12.28 -0.06 -6.36
C LYS A 36 -10.79 0.23 -6.26
N LEU A 37 -9.96 -0.77 -6.52
CA LEU A 37 -8.52 -0.57 -6.66
C LEU A 37 -8.21 0.51 -7.70
N PRO A 38 -7.20 1.36 -7.46
CA PRO A 38 -6.78 2.35 -8.45
C PRO A 38 -6.29 1.67 -9.72
N SER A 39 -6.65 2.21 -10.88
CA SER A 39 -6.25 1.67 -12.19
C SER A 39 -4.73 1.53 -12.35
N LYS A 40 -3.95 2.44 -11.75
CA LYS A 40 -2.47 2.36 -11.71
C LYS A 40 -1.95 1.13 -10.96
N VAL A 41 -2.67 0.68 -9.93
CA VAL A 41 -2.32 -0.54 -9.18
C VAL A 41 -2.73 -1.75 -10.00
N GLU A 42 -3.98 -1.77 -10.49
CA GLU A 42 -4.51 -2.86 -11.30
C GLU A 42 -3.67 -3.12 -12.55
N ALA A 43 -3.31 -2.08 -13.29
CA ALA A 43 -2.52 -2.21 -14.52
C ALA A 43 -1.01 -2.47 -14.26
N SER A 44 -0.55 -2.40 -13.01
CA SER A 44 0.87 -2.57 -12.70
C SER A 44 1.35 -4.01 -12.94
N GLU A 45 2.57 -4.13 -13.45
CA GLU A 45 3.20 -5.44 -13.68
C GLU A 45 3.30 -6.26 -12.39
N GLY A 46 3.61 -5.61 -11.26
CA GLY A 46 3.69 -6.24 -9.94
C GLY A 46 2.37 -6.90 -9.54
N PHE A 47 1.26 -6.18 -9.67
CA PHE A 47 -0.07 -6.69 -9.37
C PHE A 47 -0.48 -7.82 -10.32
N GLN A 48 -0.32 -7.62 -11.62
CA GLN A 48 -0.74 -8.59 -12.64
C GLN A 48 0.00 -9.92 -12.51
N LYS A 49 1.32 -9.87 -12.26
CA LYS A 49 2.11 -11.07 -11.97
C LYS A 49 1.66 -11.75 -10.69
N TRP A 50 1.38 -10.97 -9.65
CA TRP A 50 0.96 -11.50 -8.35
C TRP A 50 -0.41 -12.21 -8.42
N ILE A 51 -1.45 -11.55 -8.94
CA ILE A 51 -2.76 -12.18 -9.14
C ILE A 51 -2.66 -13.40 -10.06
N THR A 52 -1.86 -13.33 -11.13
CA THR A 52 -1.67 -14.48 -12.02
C THR A 52 -1.03 -15.65 -11.29
N ASN A 53 -0.04 -15.40 -10.42
CA ASN A 53 0.58 -16.44 -9.60
C ASN A 53 -0.40 -17.07 -8.61
N LEU A 54 -1.24 -16.27 -7.95
CA LEU A 54 -2.30 -16.78 -7.07
C LEU A 54 -3.31 -17.62 -7.85
N ARG A 55 -3.72 -17.17 -9.03
CA ARG A 55 -4.62 -17.92 -9.93
C ARG A 55 -4.04 -19.26 -10.36
N ASN A 56 -2.75 -19.30 -10.69
CA ASN A 56 -2.06 -20.54 -11.05
C ASN A 56 -2.00 -21.53 -9.88
N LYS A 57 -2.08 -21.04 -8.64
CA LYS A 57 -2.20 -21.83 -7.41
C LYS A 57 -3.66 -22.16 -7.04
N GLY A 58 -4.62 -21.88 -7.93
CA GLY A 58 -6.03 -22.18 -7.71
C GLY A 58 -6.80 -21.12 -6.91
N ILE A 59 -6.17 -20.00 -6.56
CA ILE A 59 -6.82 -18.89 -5.84
C ILE A 59 -7.43 -17.94 -6.86
N LYS A 60 -8.76 -17.90 -6.93
CA LYS A 60 -9.51 -16.97 -7.79
C LYS A 60 -9.72 -15.66 -7.06
N LEU A 61 -8.82 -14.72 -7.30
CA LEU A 61 -8.86 -13.36 -6.77
C LEU A 61 -8.80 -12.39 -7.94
N GLU A 62 -9.75 -11.46 -8.02
CA GLU A 62 -9.83 -10.48 -9.11
C GLU A 62 -9.77 -9.04 -8.56
N ALA A 63 -9.38 -8.09 -9.41
CA ALA A 63 -9.18 -6.69 -9.00
C ALA A 63 -10.48 -6.01 -8.55
N ASP A 64 -11.61 -6.42 -9.13
CA ASP A 64 -12.95 -5.90 -8.82
C ASP A 64 -13.50 -6.38 -7.47
N GLU A 65 -12.86 -7.39 -6.86
CA GLU A 65 -13.23 -7.90 -5.54
C GLU A 65 -12.72 -7.04 -4.39
N PHE A 66 -11.80 -6.13 -4.67
CA PHE A 66 -11.21 -5.24 -3.68
C PHE A 66 -12.03 -3.98 -3.48
N ARG A 67 -12.25 -3.63 -2.21
CA ARG A 67 -12.95 -2.40 -1.81
C ARG A 67 -12.13 -1.63 -0.81
N LEU A 68 -12.15 -0.30 -0.91
CA LEU A 68 -11.51 0.55 0.08
C LEU A 68 -12.19 0.35 1.43
N LEU A 69 -11.41 -0.03 2.45
CA LEU A 69 -11.86 -0.16 3.82
C LEU A 69 -11.44 1.06 4.64
N GLU A 70 -10.19 1.50 4.48
CA GLU A 70 -9.61 2.56 5.30
C GLU A 70 -8.72 3.49 4.50
N GLU A 71 -8.68 4.75 4.94
CA GLU A 71 -7.70 5.76 4.55
C GLU A 71 -7.07 6.29 5.83
N ASN A 72 -5.76 6.12 5.95
CA ASN A 72 -5.00 6.46 7.15
C ASN A 72 -3.77 7.28 6.77
N GLU A 73 -3.25 8.06 7.71
CA GLU A 73 -1.92 8.64 7.55
C GLU A 73 -0.82 7.59 7.80
N ILE A 74 0.32 7.74 7.14
CA ILE A 74 1.44 6.79 7.24
C ILE A 74 2.34 7.17 8.42
N TYR A 75 2.69 8.45 8.52
CA TYR A 75 3.68 8.92 9.47
C TYR A 75 3.09 9.03 10.87
N ASN A 76 3.45 8.07 11.72
CA ASN A 76 3.50 8.29 13.16
C ASN A 76 4.92 8.74 13.52
N THR A 77 5.06 9.96 14.03
CA THR A 77 6.36 10.56 14.40
C THR A 77 7.16 9.72 15.40
N LYS A 78 6.53 8.76 16.08
CA LYS A 78 7.22 7.82 17.00
C LYS A 78 8.08 6.77 16.32
N TRP A 79 7.85 6.46 15.04
CA TRP A 79 8.50 5.33 14.36
C TRP A 79 9.25 5.72 13.08
N LEU A 80 9.54 7.02 12.93
CA LEU A 80 10.30 7.59 11.84
C LEU A 80 11.64 8.10 12.38
N LYS A 81 12.75 7.53 11.93
CA LYS A 81 14.09 8.03 12.18
C LYS A 81 14.54 8.82 10.95
N ILE A 82 15.01 10.05 11.18
CA ILE A 82 15.48 10.97 10.13
C ILE A 82 16.92 11.33 10.42
N TYR A 83 17.78 11.14 9.42
CA TYR A 83 19.20 11.48 9.50
C TYR A 83 19.55 12.41 8.35
N SER A 84 20.27 13.49 8.62
CA SER A 84 20.83 14.31 7.52
C SER A 84 21.92 13.51 6.81
N ILE A 85 21.87 13.47 5.47
CA ILE A 85 22.85 12.75 4.65
C ILE A 85 24.27 13.33 4.80
N ASP A 86 24.38 14.61 5.14
CA ASP A 86 25.64 15.33 5.32
C ASP A 86 26.28 15.09 6.69
N ALA A 87 25.57 14.42 7.61
CA ALA A 87 26.12 14.08 8.91
C ALA A 87 27.25 13.02 8.76
N PRO A 88 28.33 13.11 9.57
CA PRO A 88 29.47 12.22 9.45
C PRO A 88 29.08 10.73 9.48
N GLY A 89 29.46 9.97 8.45
CA GLY A 89 29.23 8.53 8.34
C GLY A 89 27.82 8.09 7.91
N ILE A 90 26.85 9.01 7.79
CA ILE A 90 25.48 8.65 7.36
C ILE A 90 25.44 8.25 5.89
N LYS A 91 26.12 8.98 5.02
CA LYS A 91 26.21 8.64 3.59
C LYS A 91 26.78 7.24 3.36
N ASP A 92 27.89 6.90 4.02
CA ASP A 92 28.52 5.59 3.89
C ASP A 92 27.60 4.48 4.42
N THR A 93 26.91 4.73 5.55
CA THR A 93 25.92 3.82 6.11
C THR A 93 24.75 3.60 5.16
N PHE A 94 24.27 4.66 4.53
CA PHE A 94 23.18 4.62 3.56
C PHE A 94 23.55 3.78 2.34
N GLU A 95 24.69 4.08 1.70
CA GLU A 95 25.16 3.34 0.52
C GLU A 95 25.43 1.86 0.84
N LYS A 96 26.00 1.57 2.01
CA LYS A 96 26.21 0.20 2.48
C LYS A 96 24.88 -0.53 2.69
N THR A 97 23.91 0.11 3.35
CA THR A 97 22.60 -0.49 3.64
C THR A 97 21.86 -0.83 2.34
N LEU A 98 21.85 0.07 1.35
CA LEU A 98 21.26 -0.21 0.04
C LEU A 98 21.93 -1.43 -0.62
N LYS A 99 23.27 -1.47 -0.62
CA LYS A 99 24.05 -2.55 -1.22
C LYS A 99 23.78 -3.90 -0.56
N ASP A 100 23.79 -3.94 0.77
CA ASP A 100 23.55 -5.16 1.55
C ASP A 100 22.10 -5.65 1.34
N GLN A 101 21.16 -4.74 1.11
CA GLN A 101 19.76 -5.07 0.89
C GLN A 101 19.47 -5.63 -0.51
N HIS A 102 20.27 -5.29 -1.54
CA HIS A 102 20.03 -5.78 -2.92
C HIS A 102 20.08 -7.31 -3.07
N VAL A 103 20.77 -8.01 -2.18
CA VAL A 103 20.84 -9.48 -2.20
C VAL A 103 19.68 -10.15 -1.43
N VAL A 104 18.83 -9.36 -0.78
CA VAL A 104 17.68 -9.83 0.01
C VAL A 104 16.47 -10.03 -0.90
N LYS A 105 15.93 -11.26 -0.92
CA LYS A 105 14.81 -11.61 -1.82
C LYS A 105 13.47 -10.94 -1.47
N GLN A 106 13.16 -10.77 -0.18
CA GLN A 106 11.92 -10.13 0.28
C GLN A 106 12.15 -8.63 0.53
N SER A 107 12.68 -7.97 -0.49
CA SER A 107 12.84 -6.54 -0.52
C SER A 107 12.47 -6.01 -1.91
N ALA A 108 11.79 -4.88 -1.94
CA ALA A 108 11.48 -4.18 -3.17
C ALA A 108 12.27 -2.88 -3.20
N PHE A 109 12.91 -2.58 -4.31
CA PHE A 109 13.61 -1.32 -4.52
C PHE A 109 12.75 -0.36 -5.35
N SER A 110 12.89 0.93 -5.06
CA SER A 110 12.28 1.97 -5.89
C SER A 110 12.93 2.03 -7.27
N PRO A 111 12.26 2.61 -8.29
CA PRO A 111 12.84 2.76 -9.62
C PRO A 111 14.17 3.51 -9.65
N SER A 112 14.41 4.41 -8.68
CA SER A 112 15.68 5.13 -8.53
C SER A 112 16.79 4.32 -7.85
N GLU A 113 16.46 3.14 -7.30
CA GLU A 113 17.32 2.29 -6.46
C GLU A 113 17.87 2.99 -5.20
N ARG A 114 17.26 4.10 -4.79
CA ARG A 114 17.68 4.87 -3.59
C ARG A 114 16.82 4.61 -2.38
N GLU A 115 15.72 3.87 -2.54
CA GLU A 115 14.86 3.46 -1.44
C GLU A 115 14.48 1.99 -1.60
N PHE A 116 14.16 1.36 -0.48
CA PHE A 116 13.60 0.02 -0.46
C PHE A 116 12.52 -0.15 0.59
N ILE A 117 11.72 -1.18 0.36
CA ILE A 117 10.76 -1.75 1.30
C ILE A 117 11.28 -3.13 1.68
N ASP A 118 11.43 -3.39 2.97
CA ASP A 118 11.80 -4.70 3.50
C ASP A 118 10.60 -5.29 4.26
N TYR A 119 10.11 -6.40 3.73
CA TYR A 119 8.91 -7.09 4.19
C TYR A 119 9.19 -8.56 4.57
N ARG A 120 10.45 -8.87 4.88
CA ARG A 120 10.87 -10.21 5.34
C ARG A 120 10.10 -10.68 6.58
N HIS A 121 9.88 -11.99 6.64
CA HIS A 121 9.26 -12.68 7.78
C HIS A 121 10.24 -13.10 8.86
N GLU A 122 11.30 -12.33 9.09
CA GLU A 122 12.31 -12.60 10.11
C GLU A 122 12.58 -11.36 10.97
N GLN A 123 13.12 -11.58 12.17
CA GLN A 123 13.53 -10.50 13.04
C GLN A 123 14.77 -9.81 12.45
N ARG A 124 14.73 -8.48 12.35
CA ARG A 124 15.74 -7.66 11.68
C ARG A 124 16.06 -6.44 12.52
N GLU A 125 17.16 -6.47 13.28
CA GLU A 125 17.53 -5.36 14.16
C GLU A 125 16.34 -4.93 15.06
N ASP A 126 15.80 -3.72 14.82
CA ASP A 126 14.67 -3.11 15.51
C ASP A 126 13.28 -3.47 14.91
N PHE A 127 13.21 -4.35 13.91
CA PHE A 127 11.99 -4.69 13.17
C PHE A 127 11.57 -6.15 13.39
N LEU A 128 10.29 -6.34 13.68
CA LEU A 128 9.66 -7.64 13.86
C LEU A 128 9.23 -8.25 12.51
N PRO A 129 8.99 -9.58 12.43
CA PRO A 129 8.53 -10.25 11.20
C PRO A 129 7.22 -9.72 10.60
N ASN A 130 6.38 -9.11 11.42
CA ASN A 130 5.08 -8.54 11.07
C ASN A 130 5.14 -7.03 10.82
N GLU A 131 6.34 -6.48 10.64
CA GLU A 131 6.57 -5.05 10.42
C GLU A 131 7.26 -4.83 9.07
N ILE A 132 6.88 -3.75 8.39
CA ILE A 132 7.55 -3.31 7.15
C ILE A 132 8.45 -2.13 7.46
N ARG A 133 9.71 -2.28 7.05
CA ARG A 133 10.68 -1.20 7.04
C ARG A 133 10.67 -0.52 5.69
N TYR A 134 10.63 0.80 5.72
CA TYR A 134 11.05 1.63 4.60
C TYR A 134 12.37 2.29 4.95
N TYR A 135 13.28 2.23 4.00
CA TYR A 135 14.58 2.87 4.12
C TYR A 135 14.88 3.58 2.81
N GLY A 136 15.22 4.86 2.87
CA GLY A 136 15.38 5.62 1.64
C GLY A 136 15.81 7.05 1.85
N ARG A 137 16.16 7.72 0.76
CA ARG A 137 16.58 9.13 0.79
C ARG A 137 15.47 10.03 0.26
N MET A 138 15.07 11.01 1.07
CA MET A 138 14.18 12.10 0.68
C MET A 138 14.92 13.43 0.84
N ASP A 139 15.17 14.11 -0.28
CA ASP A 139 16.01 15.32 -0.35
C ASP A 139 17.39 15.12 0.30
N ASP A 140 17.70 15.87 1.36
CA ASP A 140 18.97 15.78 2.09
C ASP A 140 18.88 14.91 3.35
N ASN A 141 17.81 14.12 3.47
CA ASN A 141 17.58 13.25 4.61
C ASN A 141 17.48 11.78 4.22
N VAL A 142 18.01 10.92 5.06
CA VAL A 142 17.76 9.48 5.07
C VAL A 142 16.63 9.20 6.04
N LEU A 143 15.61 8.51 5.56
CA LEU A 143 14.47 8.06 6.31
C LEU A 143 14.62 6.57 6.61
N ASP A 144 14.42 6.19 7.87
CA ASP A 144 14.30 4.81 8.31
C ASP A 144 13.04 4.67 9.15
N ALA A 145 12.03 4.02 8.59
CA ALA A 145 10.67 4.08 9.10
C ALA A 145 10.02 2.71 9.21
N ARG A 146 9.24 2.51 10.27
CA ARG A 146 8.25 1.41 10.33
C ARG A 146 6.93 1.89 9.73
N LEU A 147 6.64 1.47 8.51
CA LEU A 147 5.47 1.96 7.78
C LEU A 147 4.19 1.21 8.10
N LEU A 148 4.29 -0.11 8.13
CA LEU A 148 3.14 -0.99 8.33
C LEU A 148 3.50 -1.97 9.44
N ASN A 149 2.54 -2.21 10.32
CA ASN A 149 2.60 -3.24 11.33
C ASN A 149 1.29 -4.00 11.23
N CYS A 150 1.38 -5.29 10.93
CA CYS A 150 0.20 -6.14 10.89
C CYS A 150 0.00 -6.81 12.25
N ASP A 151 -1.26 -7.00 12.65
CA ASP A 151 -1.59 -7.58 13.96
C ASP A 151 -1.32 -9.09 13.98
N VAL A 152 -0.27 -9.50 14.70
CA VAL A 152 0.12 -10.91 14.85
C VAL A 152 -1.02 -11.75 15.44
N SER A 153 -1.89 -11.15 16.27
CA SER A 153 -3.04 -11.86 16.83
C SER A 153 -4.08 -12.24 15.79
N ALA A 154 -4.04 -11.61 14.61
CA ALA A 154 -4.89 -11.89 13.45
C ALA A 154 -4.23 -12.81 12.40
N ASN A 155 -3.09 -13.44 12.72
CA ASN A 155 -2.32 -14.28 11.79
C ASN A 155 -2.10 -13.61 10.43
N CYS A 156 -1.50 -12.43 10.47
CA CYS A 156 -1.24 -11.59 9.31
C CYS A 156 0.16 -11.80 8.73
N TYR A 157 0.29 -11.65 7.41
CA TYR A 157 1.56 -11.86 6.71
C TYR A 157 1.67 -10.98 5.46
N PHE A 158 2.79 -10.28 5.30
CA PHE A 158 3.10 -9.49 4.11
C PHE A 158 3.69 -10.34 2.98
N ASP A 159 2.98 -10.49 1.87
CA ASP A 159 3.46 -11.35 0.77
C ASP A 159 4.41 -10.62 -0.19
N ARG A 160 4.06 -9.40 -0.59
CA ARG A 160 4.81 -8.65 -1.61
C ARG A 160 4.77 -7.16 -1.38
N ALA A 161 5.83 -6.50 -1.82
CA ALA A 161 5.89 -5.07 -2.03
C ALA A 161 6.41 -4.76 -3.43
N TYR A 162 5.99 -3.63 -4.00
CA TYR A 162 6.55 -3.09 -5.24
C TYR A 162 6.22 -1.61 -5.38
N PHE A 163 7.09 -0.89 -6.08
CA PHE A 163 6.93 0.54 -6.33
C PHE A 163 6.17 0.80 -7.65
N LEU A 164 5.33 1.83 -7.64
CA LEU A 164 4.68 2.41 -8.82
C LEU A 164 5.42 3.68 -9.29
N SER A 165 6.00 4.42 -8.34
CA SER A 165 7.00 5.48 -8.52
C SER A 165 7.92 5.47 -7.30
N ASN A 166 8.90 6.38 -7.14
CA ASN A 166 9.77 6.36 -5.96
C ASN A 166 8.99 6.59 -4.65
N GLU A 167 7.94 7.40 -4.70
CA GLU A 167 7.18 7.85 -3.53
C GLU A 167 5.84 7.12 -3.36
N LEU A 168 5.49 6.24 -4.30
CA LEU A 168 4.23 5.52 -4.33
C LEU A 168 4.50 4.03 -4.49
N PHE A 169 4.01 3.23 -3.56
CA PHE A 169 4.20 1.78 -3.59
C PHE A 169 2.99 1.04 -3.06
N VAL A 170 3.03 -0.27 -3.30
CA VAL A 170 1.96 -1.18 -2.95
C VAL A 170 2.53 -2.31 -2.11
N VAL A 171 1.80 -2.69 -1.07
CA VAL A 171 2.10 -3.86 -0.23
C VAL A 171 0.86 -4.74 -0.13
N SER A 172 1.01 -6.05 -0.33
CA SER A 172 -0.05 -7.04 -0.11
C SER A 172 0.12 -7.74 1.25
N GLU A 173 -0.98 -7.83 2.00
CA GLU A 173 -1.05 -8.47 3.33
C GLU A 173 -2.18 -9.51 3.32
N PHE A 174 -1.87 -10.75 3.68
CA PHE A 174 -2.86 -11.78 3.98
C PHE A 174 -3.24 -11.69 5.45
N VAL A 175 -4.53 -11.74 5.75
CA VAL A 175 -5.07 -11.68 7.13
C VAL A 175 -6.16 -12.71 7.27
N LEU A 176 -6.21 -13.40 8.42
CA LEU A 176 -7.30 -14.33 8.70
C LEU A 176 -8.65 -13.59 8.68
N ASN A 177 -9.62 -14.11 7.92
CA ASN A 177 -10.96 -13.52 7.89
C ASN A 177 -11.67 -13.87 9.21
N ASN A 178 -12.23 -12.85 9.88
CA ASN A 178 -12.86 -12.98 11.19
C ASN A 178 -11.97 -13.67 12.25
N PRO A 179 -11.19 -12.92 13.05
CA PRO A 179 -10.69 -13.40 14.33
C PRO A 179 -11.87 -13.49 15.34
N LEU A 180 -12.96 -14.16 14.97
CA LEU A 180 -14.15 -14.35 15.79
C LEU A 180 -13.94 -15.57 16.69
N ASN A 181 -13.09 -15.36 17.69
CA ASN A 181 -13.29 -15.75 19.08
C ASN A 181 -12.08 -15.24 19.86
N LYS A 182 -12.32 -14.67 21.03
CA LYS A 182 -11.24 -14.30 21.97
C LYS A 182 -10.38 -15.49 22.41
N ASP A 183 -10.78 -16.70 22.02
CA ASP A 183 -9.98 -17.90 22.06
C ASP A 183 -9.19 -18.02 20.76
N LYS A 184 -7.90 -17.66 20.84
CA LYS A 184 -6.87 -17.69 19.80
C LYS A 184 -6.88 -18.97 18.95
N ILE A 185 -7.74 -19.07 17.94
CA ILE A 185 -7.53 -20.05 16.88
C ILE A 185 -6.48 -19.46 15.95
N ILE A 186 -5.21 -19.74 16.27
CA ILE A 186 -4.10 -19.54 15.36
C ILE A 186 -4.31 -20.55 14.23
N CYS A 187 -4.64 -20.07 13.03
CA CYS A 187 -4.57 -20.90 11.85
C CYS A 187 -3.11 -21.20 11.53
N ASP A 188 -2.73 -22.47 11.63
CA ASP A 188 -1.42 -22.95 11.18
C ASP A 188 -1.27 -22.70 9.67
N ILE A 189 -0.09 -22.25 9.24
CA ILE A 189 0.20 -21.90 7.84
C ILE A 189 0.08 -23.09 6.86
N ALA A 190 0.12 -24.32 7.37
CA ALA A 190 -0.07 -25.56 6.61
C ALA A 190 -1.54 -26.02 6.56
N VAL A 191 -2.44 -25.33 7.27
CA VAL A 191 -3.86 -25.66 7.33
C VAL A 191 -4.65 -24.71 6.43
N LYS A 192 -5.73 -25.24 5.85
CA LYS A 192 -6.65 -24.45 5.02
C LYS A 192 -7.54 -23.61 5.93
N CYS A 193 -7.46 -22.29 5.79
CA CYS A 193 -8.31 -21.34 6.51
C CYS A 193 -8.86 -20.28 5.57
N GLU A 194 -9.82 -19.50 6.07
CA GLU A 194 -10.41 -18.39 5.36
C GLU A 194 -9.63 -17.11 5.62
N TYR A 195 -9.14 -16.47 4.56
CA TYR A 195 -8.37 -15.23 4.62
C TYR A 195 -9.03 -14.14 3.79
N VAL A 196 -8.68 -12.90 4.12
CA VAL A 196 -8.82 -11.74 3.24
C VAL A 196 -7.43 -11.24 2.86
N VAL A 197 -7.33 -10.60 1.70
CA VAL A 197 -6.12 -9.87 1.32
C VAL A 197 -6.37 -8.38 1.42
N LYS A 198 -5.45 -7.69 2.07
CA LYS A 198 -5.37 -6.24 2.09
C LYS A 198 -4.28 -5.78 1.11
N ILE A 199 -4.59 -4.77 0.33
CA ILE A 199 -3.65 -4.05 -0.51
C ILE A 199 -3.50 -2.66 0.06
N HIS A 200 -2.30 -2.36 0.55
CA HIS A 200 -1.91 -1.05 1.02
C HIS A 200 -1.32 -0.28 -0.14
N VAL A 201 -1.98 0.79 -0.56
CA VAL A 201 -1.42 1.77 -1.49
C VAL A 201 -0.90 2.92 -0.66
N VAL A 202 0.42 3.09 -0.67
CA VAL A 202 1.12 4.01 0.23
C VAL A 202 1.74 5.13 -0.61
N ASP A 203 1.35 6.37 -0.29
CA ASP A 203 1.79 7.59 -0.95
C ASP A 203 2.52 8.49 0.07
N LEU A 204 3.85 8.55 -0.07
CA LEU A 204 4.72 9.30 0.84
C LEU A 204 4.59 10.81 0.66
N ILE A 205 4.25 11.29 -0.55
CA ILE A 205 4.08 12.72 -0.84
C ILE A 205 2.85 13.25 -0.12
N ASN A 206 1.75 12.51 -0.20
CA ASN A 206 0.49 12.90 0.40
C ASN A 206 0.32 12.39 1.85
N ASN A 207 1.34 11.73 2.42
CA ASN A 207 1.26 11.05 3.72
C ASN A 207 -0.02 10.20 3.86
N SER A 208 -0.38 9.43 2.84
CA SER A 208 -1.65 8.70 2.82
C SER A 208 -1.46 7.22 2.51
N ARG A 209 -2.23 6.40 3.23
CA ARG A 209 -2.33 4.96 3.06
C ARG A 209 -3.77 4.58 2.80
N LEU A 210 -4.04 4.07 1.61
CA LEU A 210 -5.32 3.49 1.25
C LEU A 210 -5.26 1.97 1.42
N VAL A 211 -6.20 1.40 2.16
CA VAL A 211 -6.27 -0.04 2.42
C VAL A 211 -7.47 -0.63 1.71
N TYR A 212 -7.22 -1.44 0.69
CA TYR A 212 -8.24 -2.14 -0.08
C TYR A 212 -8.32 -3.59 0.36
N VAL A 213 -9.52 -4.11 0.62
CA VAL A 213 -9.73 -5.46 1.15
C VAL A 213 -10.52 -6.30 0.17
N SER A 214 -10.05 -7.52 -0.09
CA SER A 214 -10.74 -8.49 -0.94
C SER A 214 -11.96 -9.09 -0.23
N LYS A 215 -12.76 -9.85 -0.98
CA LYS A 215 -13.68 -10.81 -0.37
C LYS A 215 -12.90 -11.92 0.35
N PRO A 216 -13.50 -12.61 1.33
CA PRO A 216 -12.90 -13.78 1.96
C PRO A 216 -12.77 -14.96 1.00
N PHE A 217 -11.70 -15.73 1.15
CA PHE A 217 -11.47 -16.97 0.40
C PHE A 217 -10.63 -17.97 1.19
N ASN A 218 -10.76 -19.26 0.86
CA ASN A 218 -10.04 -20.31 1.57
C ASN A 218 -8.71 -20.64 0.89
N LEU A 219 -7.62 -20.70 1.66
CA LEU A 219 -6.28 -21.02 1.17
C LEU A 219 -5.43 -21.69 2.26
N VAL A 220 -4.38 -22.42 1.85
CA VAL A 220 -3.28 -22.86 2.70
C VAL A 220 -2.13 -21.87 2.54
N LEU A 221 -1.75 -21.16 3.59
CA LEU A 221 -0.91 -19.95 3.45
C LEU A 221 0.51 -20.27 2.93
N SER A 222 1.07 -21.39 3.38
CA SER A 222 2.36 -21.90 2.91
C SER A 222 2.38 -22.24 1.41
N GLU A 223 1.23 -22.51 0.79
CA GLU A 223 1.14 -22.70 -0.66
C GLU A 223 1.10 -21.35 -1.40
N ALA A 224 0.51 -20.32 -0.80
CA ALA A 224 0.31 -19.01 -1.41
C ALA A 224 1.57 -18.13 -1.37
N ILE A 225 2.24 -18.04 -0.22
CA ILE A 225 3.40 -17.17 0.01
C ILE A 225 4.69 -18.00 -0.13
N PRO A 226 5.60 -17.67 -1.08
CA PRO A 226 6.85 -18.39 -1.24
C PRO A 226 7.85 -18.09 -0.10
N ASN A 227 8.46 -19.14 0.46
CA ASN A 227 9.50 -19.09 1.50
C ASN A 227 9.03 -18.65 2.90
N PHE A 228 7.96 -19.28 3.40
CA PHE A 228 7.82 -19.42 4.85
C PHE A 228 8.88 -20.34 5.44
#